data_AF-A0A356UBM4-F1
#
_entry.id   AF-A0A356UBM4-F1
#
_cell.length_a   1.000
_cell.length_b   1.000
_cell.length_c   1.000
_cell.angle_alpha   90.00
_cell.angle_beta   90.00
_cell.angle_gamma   90.00
#
_symmetry.space_group_name_H-M   'P 1'
#
loop_
_entity.id
_entity.type
_entity.pdbx_description
1 polymer ?
#
loop_
_entity_poly.entity_id
_entity_poly.type
_entity_poly.pdbx_seq_one_letter_code
_entity_poly.pdbx_strand_id
1 'polypeptide(L)'
;MKEAVRLKRNLVLILLLCFSLTLVLGGCGSANNTDKDPQQTAQTDTSWQDIQDKGYFVMGLDDAFPPMGYRDENNEIVGFDIDLA
;
A
#
# COMPACT_ATOMS: atom_id res chain seq x y z
N MET A 1 -39.19 -7.99 -45.26
CA MET A 1 -38.14 -8.81 -44.60
C MET A 1 -36.74 -8.20 -44.62
N LYS A 2 -36.34 -7.43 -45.65
CA LYS A 2 -34.98 -6.85 -45.75
C LYS A 2 -34.71 -5.71 -44.75
N GLU A 3 -35.71 -4.89 -44.46
CA GLU A 3 -35.60 -3.75 -43.51
C GLU A 3 -35.41 -4.18 -42.06
N ALA A 4 -36.13 -5.21 -41.59
CA ALA A 4 -35.96 -5.78 -40.25
C ALA A 4 -34.57 -6.41 -40.04
N VAL A 5 -33.93 -6.89 -41.12
CA VAL A 5 -32.57 -7.46 -41.09
C VAL A 5 -31.50 -6.37 -41.05
N ARG A 6 -31.74 -5.23 -41.70
CA ARG A 6 -30.85 -4.06 -41.63
C ARG A 6 -30.90 -3.40 -40.26
N LEU A 7 -32.08 -3.29 -39.65
CA LEU A 7 -32.26 -2.66 -38.35
C LEU A 7 -31.57 -3.46 -37.22
N LYS A 8 -31.70 -4.79 -37.19
CA LYS A 8 -31.02 -5.64 -36.20
C LYS A 8 -29.49 -5.66 -36.36
N ARG A 9 -28.98 -5.57 -37.60
CA ARG A 9 -27.54 -5.48 -37.87
C ARG A 9 -26.97 -4.14 -37.43
N ASN A 10 -27.69 -3.05 -37.68
CA ASN A 10 -27.29 -1.71 -37.23
C ASN A 10 -27.43 -1.58 -35.69
N LEU A 11 -28.43 -2.22 -35.09
CA LEU A 11 -28.59 -2.28 -33.62
C LEU A 11 -27.40 -3.02 -32.95
N VAL A 12 -26.96 -4.14 -33.53
CA VAL A 12 -25.78 -4.88 -33.06
C VAL A 12 -24.51 -4.06 -33.21
N LEU A 13 -24.36 -3.31 -34.31
CA LEU A 13 -23.20 -2.42 -34.54
C LEU A 13 -23.17 -1.23 -33.57
N ILE A 14 -24.32 -0.64 -33.25
CA ILE A 14 -24.44 0.44 -32.26
C ILE A 14 -24.12 -0.07 -30.85
N LEU A 15 -24.61 -1.26 -30.48
CA LEU A 15 -24.33 -1.87 -29.17
C LEU A 15 -22.83 -2.17 -28.99
N LEU A 16 -22.16 -2.67 -30.03
CA LEU A 16 -20.71 -2.92 -30.03
C LEU A 16 -19.89 -1.63 -29.92
N LEU A 17 -20.32 -0.57 -30.61
CA LEU A 17 -19.69 0.75 -30.52
C LEU A 17 -19.82 1.35 -29.10
N CYS A 18 -21.00 1.25 -28.49
CA CYS A 18 -21.22 1.72 -27.13
C CYS A 18 -20.39 0.93 -26.08
N PHE A 19 -20.22 -0.38 -26.27
CA PHE A 19 -19.40 -1.21 -25.39
C PHE A 19 -17.90 -0.88 -25.50
N SER A 20 -17.44 -0.47 -26.68
CA SER A 20 -16.07 0.01 -26.87
C SER A 20 -15.82 1.38 -26.22
N LEU A 21 -16.84 2.24 -26.16
CA LEU A 21 -16.75 3.58 -25.59
C LEU A 21 -16.66 3.55 -24.05
N THR A 22 -17.25 2.54 -23.41
CA THR A 22 -17.13 2.36 -21.95
C THR A 22 -15.73 1.95 -21.49
N LEU A 23 -14.92 1.36 -22.37
CA LEU A 23 -13.54 0.96 -22.05
C LEU A 23 -12.56 2.15 -22.02
N VAL A 24 -12.86 3.23 -22.75
CA VAL A 24 -12.01 4.43 -22.83
C VAL A 24 -12.23 5.38 -21.64
N LEU A 25 -13.43 5.38 -21.05
CA LEU A 25 -13.80 6.27 -19.94
C LEU A 25 -13.44 5.70 -18.54
N GLY A 26 -13.17 4.40 -18.43
CA GLY A 26 -12.74 3.75 -17.18
C GLY A 26 -11.26 3.94 -16.82
N GLY A 27 -10.48 4.64 -17.66
CA GLY A 27 -9.02 4.79 -17.51
C GLY A 27 -8.53 6.15 -17.03
N CYS A 28 -9.39 7.13 -16.77
CA CYS A 28 -8.98 8.43 -16.22
C CYS A 28 -9.26 8.46 -14.71
N GLY A 29 -8.40 7.80 -13.94
CA GLY A 29 -8.24 8.00 -12.52
C GLY A 29 -7.08 8.97 -12.26
N SER A 30 -7.40 10.13 -11.70
CA SER A 30 -6.49 11.10 -11.05
C SER A 30 -5.11 11.32 -11.68
N ALA A 31 -5.03 12.34 -12.51
CA ALA A 31 -3.78 13.04 -12.79
C ALA A 31 -3.26 13.72 -11.51
N ASN A 32 -2.25 13.13 -10.88
CA ASN A 32 -1.32 13.86 -10.01
C ASN A 32 0.02 13.97 -10.74
N ASN A 33 0.32 15.18 -11.20
CA ASN A 33 1.59 15.55 -11.82
C ASN A 33 2.71 15.37 -10.78
N THR A 34 3.69 14.51 -11.06
CA THR A 34 5.02 14.62 -10.47
C THR A 34 6.05 14.10 -11.46
N ASP A 35 6.56 15.01 -12.28
CA ASP A 35 7.84 14.87 -12.97
C ASP A 35 8.95 14.67 -11.95
N LYS A 36 9.51 13.45 -11.79
CA LYS A 36 10.87 13.19 -11.27
C LYS A 36 11.41 11.82 -11.70
N ASP A 37 12.50 11.87 -12.49
CA ASP A 37 13.71 11.00 -12.51
C ASP A 37 13.58 9.44 -12.56
N PRO A 38 14.59 8.71 -13.08
CA PRO A 38 14.44 7.33 -13.54
C PRO A 38 14.37 6.34 -12.37
N GLN A 39 13.25 5.61 -12.33
CA GLN A 39 13.19 4.19 -11.99
C GLN A 39 13.86 3.78 -10.67
N GLN A 40 13.35 4.30 -9.56
CA GLN A 40 13.28 3.56 -8.31
C GLN A 40 11.82 3.21 -8.11
N THR A 41 11.47 1.93 -8.27
CA THR A 41 10.14 1.43 -7.93
C THR A 41 9.90 1.80 -6.48
N ALA A 42 9.09 2.83 -6.23
CA ALA A 42 8.76 3.30 -4.90
C ALA A 42 7.87 2.23 -4.25
N GLN A 43 8.51 1.21 -3.70
CA GLN A 43 7.84 0.24 -2.86
C GLN A 43 7.32 1.01 -1.65
N THR A 44 6.01 1.00 -1.46
CA THR A 44 5.39 1.61 -0.29
C THR A 44 6.00 1.00 0.96
N ASP A 45 6.60 1.82 1.81
CA ASP A 45 7.13 1.37 3.09
C ASP A 45 5.96 0.94 3.98
N THR A 46 5.97 -0.32 4.36
CA THR A 46 4.94 -0.97 5.20
C THR A 46 5.49 -1.35 6.58
N SER A 47 6.75 -1.00 6.87
CA SER A 47 7.45 -1.41 8.09
C SER A 47 6.68 -1.05 9.37
N TRP A 48 6.04 0.12 9.41
CA TRP A 48 5.24 0.54 10.55
C TRP A 48 3.99 -0.33 10.74
N GLN A 49 3.20 -0.57 9.69
CA GLN A 49 2.05 -1.47 9.75
C GLN A 49 2.48 -2.89 10.13
N ASP A 50 3.57 -3.40 9.57
CA ASP A 50 4.09 -4.74 9.86
C ASP A 50 4.45 -4.90 11.36
N ILE A 51 4.98 -3.86 12.00
CA ILE A 51 5.27 -3.84 13.44
C ILE A 51 3.96 -3.84 14.23
N GLN A 52 3.00 -3.00 13.85
CA GLN A 52 1.69 -2.92 14.52
C GLN A 52 0.96 -4.26 14.46
N ASP A 53 0.96 -4.93 13.30
CA ASP A 53 0.30 -6.22 13.09
C ASP A 53 0.97 -7.36 13.88
N LYS A 54 2.29 -7.29 14.09
CA LYS A 54 3.01 -8.26 14.96
C LYS A 54 2.66 -8.08 16.44
N GLY A 55 2.31 -6.86 16.85
CA GLY A 55 2.00 -6.53 18.25
C GLY A 55 3.22 -6.47 19.17
N TYR A 56 4.44 -6.49 18.63
CA TYR A 56 5.67 -6.30 19.39
C TYR A 56 6.74 -5.61 18.54
N PHE A 57 7.60 -4.82 19.19
CA PHE A 57 8.76 -4.19 18.58
C PHE A 57 10.04 -4.82 19.15
N VAL A 58 10.94 -5.28 18.29
CA VAL A 58 12.21 -5.89 18.73
C VAL A 58 13.26 -4.80 18.83
N MET A 59 13.67 -4.49 20.05
CA MET A 59 14.74 -3.54 20.36
C MET A 59 15.93 -4.30 20.93
N GLY A 60 17.12 -4.04 20.40
CA GLY A 60 18.37 -4.54 20.98
C GLY A 60 18.87 -3.59 22.07
N LEU A 61 19.31 -4.15 23.19
CA LEU A 61 19.92 -3.39 24.29
C LEU A 61 21.04 -4.22 24.96
N ASP A 62 21.97 -3.55 25.63
CA ASP A 62 23.01 -4.16 26.47
C ASP A 62 22.51 -4.24 27.92
N ASP A 63 22.67 -5.38 28.60
CA ASP A 63 22.22 -5.58 29.98
C ASP A 63 23.31 -5.32 31.04
N ALA A 64 24.44 -4.74 30.62
CA ALA A 64 25.56 -4.36 31.47
C ALA A 64 25.92 -2.86 31.36
N PHE A 65 24.95 -2.00 31.07
CA PHE A 65 25.17 -0.56 30.89
C PHE A 65 24.34 0.32 31.86
N PRO A 66 24.58 0.26 33.19
CA PRO A 66 23.92 1.17 34.13
C PRO A 66 24.29 2.64 33.86
N PRO A 67 23.34 3.60 33.97
CA PRO A 67 21.93 3.45 34.36
C PRO A 67 20.96 3.27 33.17
N MET A 68 21.47 3.06 31.96
CA MET A 68 20.68 3.08 30.72
C MET A 68 19.92 1.77 30.50
N GLY A 69 20.61 0.63 30.62
CA GLY A 69 20.03 -0.71 30.53
C GLY A 69 20.88 -1.68 31.32
N TYR A 70 20.33 -2.31 32.36
CA TYR A 70 21.06 -3.23 33.21
C TYR A 70 20.14 -4.18 33.98
N ARG A 71 20.70 -5.23 34.58
CA ARG A 71 19.96 -6.12 35.48
C ARG A 71 20.00 -5.63 36.93
N ASP A 72 18.84 -5.61 37.58
CA ASP A 72 18.73 -5.33 39.01
C ASP A 72 19.00 -6.58 39.89
N GLU A 73 18.84 -6.45 41.21
CA GLU A 73 19.02 -7.54 42.18
C GLU A 73 18.03 -8.70 41.97
N ASN A 74 16.89 -8.44 41.34
CA ASN A 74 15.86 -9.43 41.00
C ASN A 74 16.11 -10.06 39.61
N ASN A 75 17.22 -9.69 38.94
CA ASN A 75 17.59 -10.10 37.60
C ASN A 75 16.62 -9.59 36.51
N GLU A 76 15.88 -8.51 36.80
CA GLU A 76 14.99 -7.79 35.88
C GLU A 76 15.79 -6.75 35.08
N ILE A 77 15.45 -6.56 33.80
CA ILE A 77 16.08 -5.53 32.97
C ILE A 77 15.42 -4.20 33.28
N VAL A 78 16.20 -3.24 33.77
CA VAL A 78 15.77 -1.90 34.18
C VAL A 78 16.69 -0.82 33.60
N GLY A 79 16.26 0.43 33.64
CA GLY A 79 17.07 1.58 33.24
C GLY A 79 16.32 2.56 32.34
N PHE A 80 16.96 3.67 32.03
CA PHE A 80 16.32 4.75 31.26
C PHE A 80 15.85 4.31 29.86
N ASP A 81 16.61 3.46 29.17
CA ASP A 81 16.24 2.98 27.83
C ASP A 81 15.00 2.08 27.88
N ILE A 82 14.77 1.38 29.00
CA ILE A 82 13.58 0.54 29.21
C ILE A 82 12.34 1.40 29.50
N ASP A 83 12.49 2.48 30.27
CA ASP A 83 11.39 3.39 30.56
C ASP A 83 10.95 4.21 29.33
N LEU A 84 11.87 4.43 28.39
CA LEU A 84 11.61 5.14 27.14
C LEU A 84 10.91 4.27 26.08
N ALA A 85 11.22 2.97 26.08
CA ALA A 85 10.76 2.00 25.08
C ALA A 85 9.25 1.71 25.18
#